data_AF-A0AA85B7K2-F1
#
_entry.id   AF-A0AA85B7K2-F1
#
_cell.length_a   1.000
_cell.length_b   1.000
_cell.length_c   1.000
_cell.angle_alpha   90.00
_cell.angle_beta   90.00
_cell.angle_gamma   90.00
#
_symmetry.space_group_name_H-M   'P 1'
#
loop_
_entity.id
_entity.type
_entity.pdbx_description
1 polymer ?
#
loop_
_entity_poly.entity_id
_entity_poly.type
_entity_poly.pdbx_seq_one_letter_code
_entity_poly.pdbx_strand_id
1 'polypeptide(L)'
;MNSFYHNLPKIELHAHLSGSISSAFLKRESITNRDVQNVNPSFDFETWNGDMNRCFDVFRTIHKLIETPEILERATTSVIEEFHQENVILLELRTTLRPIPTHRSYLNAVIRGIQNAPSVLDNKIYVTLILSIDRSKSLDEALLTLELAKEYYSNGLVSGIDLSGNPLVGSSV
;
A
#
# COMPACT_ATOMS: atom_id res chain seq x y z
N MET A 1 18.86 9.12 14.27
CA MET A 1 17.60 8.77 14.95
C MET A 1 17.91 8.34 16.37
N ASN A 2 17.04 8.64 17.33
CA ASN A 2 17.23 8.19 18.72
C ASN A 2 17.01 6.67 18.78
N SER A 3 18.04 5.92 19.18
CA SER A 3 18.03 4.45 19.23
C SER A 3 16.89 3.88 20.09
N PHE A 4 16.41 4.66 21.06
CA PHE A 4 15.25 4.30 21.87
C PHE A 4 13.99 4.07 21.02
N TYR A 5 13.60 5.02 20.16
CA TYR A 5 12.37 4.91 19.36
C TYR A 5 12.46 3.80 18.32
N HIS A 6 13.65 3.62 17.73
CA HIS A 6 13.90 2.55 16.78
C HIS A 6 13.74 1.17 17.44
N ASN A 7 14.32 0.97 18.62
CA ASN A 7 14.34 -0.33 19.30
C ASN A 7 13.03 -0.71 20.01
N LEU A 8 12.04 0.18 20.09
CA LEU A 8 10.72 -0.18 20.61
C LEU A 8 10.00 -1.12 19.64
N PRO A 9 9.42 -2.24 20.11
CA PRO A 9 8.52 -3.03 19.27
C PRO A 9 7.26 -2.19 18.99
N LYS A 10 6.91 -2.07 17.71
CA LYS A 10 5.82 -1.20 17.25
C LYS A 10 4.72 -1.97 16.55
N ILE A 11 3.52 -1.39 16.62
CA ILE A 11 2.33 -1.87 15.93
C ILE A 11 1.86 -0.73 15.04
N GLU A 12 1.74 -1.00 13.74
CA GLU A 12 1.22 -0.06 12.74
C GLU A 12 -0.15 -0.56 12.27
N LEU A 13 -1.18 0.27 12.44
CA LEU A 13 -2.57 -0.07 12.15
C LEU A 13 -3.14 0.77 10.98
N HIS A 14 -2.37 1.72 10.46
CA HIS A 14 -2.81 2.63 9.42
C HIS A 14 -1.68 2.96 8.44
N ALA A 15 -1.25 1.97 7.67
CA ALA A 15 -0.32 2.18 6.56
C ALA A 15 -1.01 1.88 5.22
N HIS A 16 -1.12 2.86 4.34
CA HIS A 16 -1.56 2.62 2.97
C HIS A 16 -0.36 2.14 2.14
N LEU A 17 -0.49 0.98 1.48
CA LEU A 17 0.59 0.37 0.68
C LEU A 17 1.20 1.36 -0.31
N SER A 18 0.38 1.98 -1.16
CA SER A 18 0.89 2.93 -2.17
C SER A 18 1.50 4.19 -1.55
N GLY A 19 1.11 4.57 -0.33
CA GLY A 19 1.71 5.70 0.38
C GLY A 19 2.99 5.36 1.14
N SER A 20 3.26 4.05 1.30
CA SER A 20 4.42 3.54 2.03
C SER A 20 5.57 3.14 1.11
N ILE A 21 5.39 3.19 -0.22
CA ILE A 21 6.45 2.84 -1.18
C ILE A 21 7.53 3.91 -1.14
N SER A 22 8.75 3.52 -0.75
CA SER A 22 9.87 4.45 -0.62
C SER A 22 10.34 5.00 -1.96
N SER A 23 10.88 6.22 -1.91
CA SER A 23 11.56 6.82 -3.07
C SER A 23 12.76 5.98 -3.55
N ALA A 24 13.42 5.25 -2.64
CA ALA A 24 14.50 4.34 -2.96
C ALA A 24 14.01 3.16 -3.83
N PHE A 25 12.88 2.56 -3.46
CA PHE A 25 12.22 1.54 -4.28
C PHE A 25 11.87 2.09 -5.67
N LEU A 26 11.21 3.25 -5.74
CA LEU A 26 10.75 3.83 -6.99
C LEU A 26 11.92 4.18 -7.93
N LYS A 27 13.04 4.68 -7.40
CA LYS A 27 14.28 4.91 -8.16
C LYS A 27 14.90 3.62 -8.69
N ARG A 28 14.88 2.53 -7.91
CA ARG A 28 15.42 1.24 -8.35
C ARG A 28 14.58 0.64 -9.48
N GLU A 29 13.26 0.70 -9.37
CA GLU A 29 12.34 0.21 -10.42
C GLU A 29 12.39 1.09 -11.68
N SER A 30 12.59 2.41 -11.56
CA SER A 30 12.68 3.30 -12.72
C SER A 30 13.97 3.15 -13.53
N ILE A 31 15.06 2.70 -12.91
CA ILE A 31 16.32 2.38 -13.61
C ILE A 31 16.16 1.09 -14.45
N THR A 32 15.35 0.15 -13.97
CA THR A 32 15.14 -1.14 -14.63
C THR A 32 14.08 -1.10 -15.73
N ASN A 33 13.12 -0.16 -15.67
CA ASN A 33 12.13 0.11 -16.71
C ASN A 33 12.38 1.47 -17.40
N ARG A 34 12.88 1.45 -18.65
CA ARG A 34 13.29 2.66 -19.40
C ARG A 34 12.18 3.70 -19.64
N ASP A 35 10.90 3.34 -19.56
CA ASP A 35 9.77 4.27 -19.74
C ASP A 35 9.48 5.17 -18.52
N VAL A 36 10.24 5.01 -17.44
CA VAL A 36 9.94 5.59 -16.13
C VAL A 36 10.91 6.72 -15.73
N GLN A 37 11.85 7.09 -16.60
CA GLN A 37 13.02 7.91 -16.25
C GLN A 37 12.75 9.35 -15.77
N ASN A 38 11.53 9.86 -15.85
CA ASN A 38 11.22 11.26 -15.54
C ASN A 38 10.27 11.48 -14.36
N VAL A 39 10.02 10.45 -13.56
CA VAL A 39 9.06 10.55 -12.45
C VAL A 39 9.83 10.57 -11.14
N ASN A 40 9.98 11.76 -10.54
CA ASN A 40 10.40 11.89 -9.15
C ASN A 40 9.15 12.07 -8.29
N PRO A 41 8.62 11.01 -7.64
CA PRO A 41 7.50 11.11 -6.72
C PRO A 41 7.93 11.71 -5.38
N SER A 42 8.83 12.70 -5.40
CA SER A 42 9.23 13.44 -4.21
C SER A 42 8.07 14.32 -3.79
N PHE A 43 7.37 13.91 -2.74
CA PHE A 43 6.55 14.82 -1.98
C PHE A 43 7.47 15.60 -1.04
N ASP A 44 7.62 16.89 -1.33
CA ASP A 44 8.34 17.78 -0.45
C ASP A 44 7.43 18.19 0.70
N PHE A 45 7.61 17.52 1.85
CA PHE A 45 6.90 17.83 3.09
C PHE A 45 7.30 19.20 3.66
N GLU A 46 8.50 19.72 3.35
CA GLU A 46 8.95 21.03 3.85
C GLU A 46 8.20 22.17 3.18
N THR A 47 7.80 21.99 1.92
CA THR A 47 6.97 22.96 1.17
C THR A 47 5.48 22.61 1.12
N TRP A 48 5.04 21.63 1.92
CA TRP A 48 3.64 21.27 1.96
C TRP A 48 2.83 22.28 2.77
N ASN A 49 1.81 22.85 2.13
CA ASN A 49 0.92 23.86 2.70
C ASN A 49 -0.42 23.29 3.19
N GLY A 50 -0.55 21.96 3.31
CA GLY A 50 -1.82 21.31 3.63
C GLY A 50 -2.74 21.06 2.43
N ASP A 51 -2.32 21.35 1.20
CA ASP A 51 -3.11 21.05 0.00
C ASP A 51 -3.26 19.54 -0.19
N MET A 52 -4.50 19.06 0.01
CA MET A 52 -4.88 17.66 -0.14
C MET A 52 -4.81 17.20 -1.60
N ASN A 53 -5.07 18.08 -2.58
CA ASN A 53 -4.99 17.71 -3.99
C ASN A 53 -3.56 17.31 -4.36
N ARG A 54 -2.57 18.13 -3.95
CA ARG A 54 -1.14 17.82 -4.16
C ARG A 54 -0.72 16.49 -3.53
N CYS A 55 -1.32 16.10 -2.41
CA CYS A 55 -1.12 14.77 -1.81
C CYS A 55 -1.63 13.65 -2.75
N PHE A 56 -2.86 13.79 -3.27
CA PHE A 56 -3.42 12.83 -4.23
C PHE A 56 -2.65 12.73 -5.55
N ASP A 57 -2.00 13.80 -5.99
CA ASP A 57 -1.14 13.81 -7.20
C ASP A 57 0.05 12.87 -7.08
N VAL A 58 0.63 12.75 -5.88
CA VAL A 58 1.72 11.80 -5.62
C VAL A 58 1.23 10.36 -5.71
N PHE A 59 0.07 10.05 -5.15
CA PHE A 59 -0.54 8.73 -5.30
C PHE A 59 -0.79 8.39 -6.77
N ARG A 60 -1.32 9.33 -7.57
CA ARG A 60 -1.49 9.12 -9.02
C ARG A 60 -0.17 8.80 -9.71
N THR A 61 0.90 9.42 -9.26
CA THR A 61 2.25 9.20 -9.78
C THR A 61 2.74 7.80 -9.44
N ILE A 62 2.66 7.40 -8.17
CA ILE A 62 3.01 6.05 -7.71
C ILE A 62 2.19 4.98 -8.43
N HIS A 63 0.90 5.23 -8.65
CA HIS A 63 0.02 4.29 -9.35
C HIS A 63 0.45 4.03 -10.80
N LYS A 64 1.05 5.02 -11.48
CA LYS A 64 1.62 4.84 -12.83
C LYS A 64 2.90 4.01 -12.83
N LEU A 65 3.67 4.06 -11.74
CA LEU A 65 4.92 3.29 -11.58
C LEU A 65 4.66 1.83 -11.26
N ILE A 66 3.58 1.57 -10.51
CA ILE A 66 3.17 0.23 -10.11
C ILE A 66 2.05 -0.25 -11.03
N GLU A 67 2.43 -0.55 -12.27
CA GLU A 67 1.51 -0.90 -13.36
C GLU A 67 1.34 -2.41 -13.58
N THR A 68 2.24 -3.24 -13.04
CA THR A 68 2.15 -4.71 -13.17
C THR A 68 2.06 -5.41 -11.81
N PRO A 69 1.44 -6.61 -11.76
CA PRO A 69 1.44 -7.47 -10.57
C PRO A 69 2.84 -7.75 -10.01
N GLU A 70 3.84 -7.92 -10.87
CA GLU A 70 5.20 -8.27 -10.45
C GLU A 70 5.89 -7.10 -9.73
N ILE A 71 5.69 -5.87 -10.22
CA ILE A 71 6.20 -4.66 -9.56
C ILE A 71 5.47 -4.47 -8.21
N LEU A 72 4.15 -4.69 -8.19
CA LEU A 72 3.34 -4.57 -6.97
C LEU A 72 3.75 -5.58 -5.89
N GLU A 73 4.05 -6.81 -6.28
CA GLU A 73 4.55 -7.84 -5.37
C GLU A 73 5.88 -7.41 -4.74
N ARG A 74 6.86 -6.96 -5.55
CA ARG A 74 8.15 -6.44 -5.04
C ARG A 74 7.97 -5.21 -4.16
N ALA A 75 7.06 -4.30 -4.52
CA ALA A 75 6.78 -3.10 -3.74
C ALA A 75 6.21 -3.47 -2.37
N THR A 76 5.28 -4.43 -2.33
CA THR A 76 4.68 -4.93 -1.09
C THR A 76 5.74 -5.54 -0.18
N THR A 77 6.61 -6.40 -0.72
CA THR A 77 7.73 -6.96 0.05
C THR A 77 8.66 -5.86 0.57
N SER A 78 9.04 -4.89 -0.27
CA SER A 78 9.92 -3.78 0.16
C SER A 78 9.32 -2.99 1.33
N VAL A 79 8.02 -2.67 1.27
CA VAL A 79 7.32 -1.93 2.33
C VAL A 79 7.35 -2.70 3.65
N ILE A 80 7.09 -4.01 3.63
CA ILE A 80 7.09 -4.85 4.84
C ILE A 80 8.49 -4.90 5.46
N GLU A 81 9.53 -5.09 4.64
CA GLU A 81 10.90 -5.12 5.12
C GLU A 81 11.36 -3.78 5.70
N GLU A 82 10.92 -2.66 5.13
CA GLU A 82 11.20 -1.32 5.67
C GLU A 82 10.49 -1.10 7.03
N PHE A 83 9.23 -1.53 7.19
CA PHE A 83 8.56 -1.50 8.49
C PHE A 83 9.25 -2.42 9.52
N HIS A 84 9.69 -3.60 9.10
CA HIS A 84 10.44 -4.52 9.97
C HIS A 84 11.78 -3.92 10.42
N GLN A 85 12.51 -3.24 9.53
CA GLN A 85 13.76 -2.55 9.86
C GLN A 85 13.56 -1.49 10.94
N GLU A 86 12.42 -0.80 10.91
CA GLU A 86 12.00 0.12 11.96
C GLU A 86 11.41 -0.59 13.19
N ASN A 87 11.57 -1.91 13.34
CA ASN A 87 11.10 -2.72 14.48
C ASN A 87 9.57 -2.72 14.68
N VAL A 88 8.82 -2.64 13.58
CA VAL A 88 7.39 -2.98 13.58
C VAL A 88 7.24 -4.50 13.63
N ILE A 89 6.42 -4.97 14.57
CA ILE A 89 6.17 -6.41 14.80
C ILE A 89 4.77 -6.83 14.36
N LEU A 90 3.85 -5.87 14.18
CA LEU A 90 2.53 -6.08 13.61
C LEU A 90 2.18 -4.93 12.66
N LEU A 91 1.75 -5.27 11.45
CA LEU A 91 1.37 -4.34 10.40
C LEU A 91 -0.01 -4.70 9.83
N GLU A 92 -0.99 -3.82 10.02
CA GLU A 92 -2.23 -3.83 9.25
C GLU A 92 -2.04 -2.98 7.99
N LEU A 93 -1.69 -3.65 6.89
CA LEU A 93 -1.42 -3.00 5.62
C LEU A 93 -2.73 -2.77 4.86
N ARG A 94 -2.99 -1.52 4.49
CA ARG A 94 -4.22 -1.10 3.81
C ARG A 94 -3.97 -0.91 2.33
N THR A 95 -4.90 -1.31 1.48
CA THR A 95 -4.79 -0.99 0.05
C THR A 95 -6.12 -0.90 -0.67
N THR A 96 -6.23 0.08 -1.57
CA THR A 96 -7.33 0.19 -2.55
C THR A 96 -6.99 -0.68 -3.75
N LEU A 97 -7.84 -1.65 -4.06
CA LEU A 97 -7.61 -2.54 -5.20
C LEU A 97 -7.61 -1.74 -6.51
N ARG A 98 -6.67 -2.03 -7.42
CA ARG A 98 -6.62 -1.46 -8.77
C ARG A 98 -6.71 -2.57 -9.82
N PRO A 99 -7.33 -2.33 -10.98
CA PRO A 99 -7.45 -3.34 -12.03
C PRO A 99 -6.15 -3.48 -12.83
N ILE A 100 -5.13 -4.13 -12.27
CA ILE A 100 -3.86 -4.40 -12.96
C ILE A 100 -3.54 -5.92 -12.97
N PRO A 101 -3.91 -6.65 -14.04
CA PRO A 101 -4.99 -6.32 -14.99
C PRO A 101 -6.40 -6.40 -14.38
N THR A 102 -6.57 -7.04 -13.21
CA THR A 102 -7.86 -7.16 -12.50
C THR A 102 -7.69 -6.87 -11.01
N HIS A 103 -8.78 -6.55 -10.30
CA HIS A 103 -8.73 -6.34 -8.84
C HIS A 103 -8.26 -7.60 -8.09
N ARG A 104 -8.59 -8.79 -8.60
CA ARG A 104 -8.13 -10.07 -8.03
C ARG A 104 -6.65 -10.31 -8.27
N SER A 105 -6.13 -10.01 -9.47
CA SER A 105 -4.69 -10.14 -9.74
C SER A 105 -3.86 -9.17 -8.90
N TYR A 106 -4.38 -7.95 -8.68
CA TYR A 106 -3.80 -7.00 -7.73
C TYR A 106 -3.73 -7.60 -6.33
N LEU A 107 -4.86 -8.08 -5.79
CA LEU A 107 -4.91 -8.65 -4.44
C LEU A 107 -3.95 -9.85 -4.31
N ASN A 108 -3.94 -10.75 -5.29
CA ASN A 108 -3.03 -11.90 -5.32
C ASN A 108 -1.56 -11.48 -5.31
N ALA A 109 -1.18 -10.41 -6.03
CA ALA A 109 0.18 -9.91 -6.01
C ALA A 109 0.59 -9.33 -4.65
N VAL A 110 -0.30 -8.59 -3.99
CA VAL A 110 -0.07 -8.10 -2.62
C VAL A 110 0.09 -9.27 -1.65
N ILE A 111 -0.78 -10.27 -1.74
CA ILE A 111 -0.71 -11.47 -0.89
C ILE A 111 0.60 -12.22 -1.09
N ARG A 112 1.02 -12.45 -2.34
CA ARG A 112 2.33 -13.08 -2.60
C ARG A 112 3.46 -12.24 -2.04
N GLY A 113 3.39 -10.91 -2.17
CA GLY A 113 4.40 -10.01 -1.61
C GLY A 113 4.53 -10.11 -0.09
N ILE A 114 3.40 -10.31 0.61
CA ILE A 114 3.37 -10.58 2.06
C ILE A 114 3.95 -11.96 2.37
N GLN A 115 3.45 -13.01 1.70
CA GLN A 115 3.85 -14.40 1.97
C GLN A 115 5.32 -14.66 1.66
N ASN A 116 5.89 -13.95 0.69
CA ASN A 116 7.28 -14.08 0.27
C ASN A 116 8.22 -13.11 1.01
N ALA A 117 7.71 -12.24 1.88
CA ALA A 117 8.55 -11.32 2.63
C ALA A 117 9.43 -12.09 3.63
N PRO A 118 10.78 -11.93 3.57
CA PRO A 118 11.69 -12.65 4.48
C PRO A 118 11.34 -12.48 5.96
N SER A 119 11.03 -11.26 6.39
CA SER A 119 10.68 -10.96 7.77
C SER A 119 9.38 -11.63 8.24
N VAL A 120 8.43 -11.90 7.32
CA VAL A 120 7.21 -12.67 7.61
C VAL A 120 7.53 -14.16 7.72
N LEU A 121 8.31 -14.70 6.77
CA LEU A 121 8.74 -16.11 6.78
C LEU A 121 9.54 -16.46 8.05
N ASP A 122 10.38 -15.53 8.52
CA ASP A 122 11.18 -15.67 9.74
C ASP A 122 10.41 -15.34 11.03
N ASN A 123 9.09 -15.11 10.94
CA ASN A 123 8.20 -14.74 12.05
C ASN A 123 8.70 -13.51 12.85
N LYS A 124 9.27 -12.53 12.17
CA LYS A 124 9.74 -11.26 12.77
C LYS A 124 8.70 -10.16 12.75
N ILE A 125 7.78 -10.20 11.79
CA ILE A 125 6.65 -9.29 11.67
C ILE A 125 5.40 -10.08 11.27
N TYR A 126 4.27 -9.77 11.91
CA TYR A 126 2.96 -10.26 11.50
C TYR A 126 2.29 -9.23 10.60
N VAL A 127 1.79 -9.63 9.44
CA VAL A 127 1.16 -8.74 8.47
C VAL A 127 -0.24 -9.25 8.12
N THR A 128 -1.22 -8.35 8.15
CA THR A 128 -2.59 -8.61 7.70
C THR A 128 -3.09 -7.49 6.79
N LEU A 129 -4.10 -7.78 5.97
CA LEU A 129 -4.64 -6.84 5.00
C LEU A 129 -5.97 -6.21 5.44
N ILE A 130 -6.08 -4.92 5.19
CA ILE A 130 -7.35 -4.19 5.19
C ILE A 130 -7.61 -3.72 3.75
N LEU A 131 -8.74 -4.13 3.17
CA LEU A 131 -9.10 -3.68 1.82
C LEU A 131 -9.86 -2.35 1.88
N SER A 132 -9.35 -1.34 1.19
CA SER A 132 -9.90 0.00 1.18
C SER A 132 -10.93 0.18 0.06
N ILE A 133 -12.13 0.62 0.44
CA ILE A 133 -13.13 1.20 -0.44
C ILE A 133 -12.81 2.69 -0.55
N ASP A 134 -12.54 3.16 -1.77
CA ASP A 134 -12.31 4.57 -2.05
C ASP A 134 -13.65 5.25 -2.34
N ARG A 135 -14.01 6.26 -1.55
CA ARG A 135 -15.30 6.96 -1.66
C ARG A 135 -15.51 7.70 -2.99
N SER A 136 -14.46 7.91 -3.78
CA SER A 136 -14.55 8.48 -5.12
C SER A 136 -14.94 7.48 -6.20
N LYS A 137 -14.99 6.18 -5.86
CA LYS A 137 -15.28 5.07 -6.79
C LYS A 137 -16.75 4.69 -6.80
N SER A 138 -17.11 3.87 -7.79
CA SER A 138 -18.48 3.39 -7.97
C SER A 138 -18.88 2.40 -6.88
N LEU A 139 -20.20 2.26 -6.69
CA LEU A 139 -20.76 1.21 -5.85
C LEU A 139 -20.32 -0.19 -6.29
N ASP A 140 -20.20 -0.43 -7.61
CA ASP A 140 -19.77 -1.72 -8.15
C ASP A 140 -18.33 -2.07 -7.73
N GLU A 141 -17.41 -1.09 -7.72
CA GLU A 141 -16.04 -1.29 -7.21
C GLU A 141 -16.04 -1.55 -5.69
N ALA A 142 -16.91 -0.88 -4.93
CA ALA A 142 -17.06 -1.11 -3.50
C ALA A 142 -17.58 -2.53 -3.21
N LEU A 143 -18.63 -2.98 -3.92
CA LEU A 143 -19.19 -4.33 -3.79
C LEU A 143 -18.18 -5.41 -4.18
N LEU A 144 -17.42 -5.20 -5.26
CA LEU A 144 -16.35 -6.10 -5.67
C LEU A 144 -15.27 -6.23 -4.57
N THR A 145 -14.90 -5.12 -3.95
CA THR A 145 -13.93 -5.10 -2.85
C THR A 145 -14.43 -5.89 -1.65
N LEU A 146 -15.72 -5.77 -1.30
CA LEU A 146 -16.34 -6.54 -0.23
C LEU A 146 -16.36 -8.04 -0.51
N GLU A 147 -16.72 -8.44 -1.74
CA GLU A 147 -16.72 -9.86 -2.12
C GLU A 147 -15.32 -10.47 -2.04
N LEU A 148 -14.30 -9.76 -2.52
CA LEU A 148 -12.91 -10.20 -2.39
C LEU A 148 -12.47 -10.22 -0.92
N ALA A 149 -12.82 -9.23 -0.11
CA ALA A 149 -12.47 -9.24 1.31
C ALA A 149 -13.06 -10.46 2.02
N LYS A 150 -14.34 -10.77 1.76
CA LYS A 150 -15.04 -11.92 2.34
C LYS A 150 -14.39 -13.25 1.96
N GLU A 151 -13.98 -13.41 0.70
CA GLU A 151 -13.30 -14.61 0.22
C GLU A 151 -11.95 -14.85 0.91
N TYR A 152 -11.17 -13.80 1.14
CA TYR A 152 -9.83 -13.93 1.73
C TYR A 152 -9.83 -13.81 3.26
N TYR A 153 -10.93 -13.35 3.85
CA TYR A 153 -11.15 -13.36 5.29
C TYR A 153 -11.13 -14.78 5.85
N SER A 154 -11.79 -15.74 5.18
CA SER A 154 -11.79 -17.14 5.61
C SER A 154 -10.41 -17.80 5.61
N ASN A 155 -9.45 -17.22 4.87
CA ASN A 155 -8.08 -17.71 4.79
C ASN A 155 -7.14 -16.98 5.78
N GLY A 156 -7.66 -16.05 6.60
CA GLY A 156 -6.91 -15.31 7.62
C GLY A 156 -5.98 -14.22 7.09
N LEU A 157 -6.02 -13.92 5.79
CA LEU A 157 -5.11 -12.96 5.14
C LEU A 157 -5.66 -11.53 5.14
N VAL A 158 -6.97 -11.38 5.01
CA VAL A 158 -7.68 -10.09 5.11
C VAL A 158 -8.40 -10.04 6.45
N SER A 159 -8.18 -8.98 7.23
CA SER A 159 -8.76 -8.80 8.57
C SER A 159 -9.82 -7.71 8.64
N GLY A 160 -9.92 -6.83 7.63
CA GLY A 160 -10.87 -5.73 7.69
C GLY A 160 -11.12 -4.99 6.38
N ILE A 161 -11.98 -3.98 6.50
CA ILE A 161 -12.35 -3.02 5.45
C ILE A 161 -12.07 -1.60 5.94
N ASP A 162 -11.67 -0.75 5.02
CA ASP A 162 -11.49 0.69 5.22
C ASP A 162 -12.38 1.49 4.27
N LEU A 163 -12.83 2.69 4.68
CA LEU A 163 -13.43 3.68 3.79
C LEU A 163 -12.52 4.92 3.75
N SER A 164 -11.83 5.12 2.62
CA SER A 164 -10.83 6.18 2.45
C SER A 164 -11.11 7.05 1.21
N GLY A 165 -10.07 7.49 0.52
CA GLY A 165 -10.17 8.45 -0.60
C GLY A 165 -10.33 9.91 -0.15
N ASN A 166 -10.55 10.79 -1.14
CA ASN A 166 -10.69 12.24 -0.91
C ASN A 166 -11.94 12.54 -0.07
N PRO A 167 -11.82 13.11 1.14
CA PRO A 167 -12.97 13.29 2.02
C PRO A 167 -14.01 14.31 1.54
N LEU A 168 -13.68 15.11 0.52
CA LEU A 168 -14.57 16.12 -0.06
C LEU A 168 -15.49 15.56 -1.17
N VAL A 169 -15.35 14.27 -1.51
CA VAL A 169 -16.21 13.59 -2.51
C VAL A 169 -16.96 12.42 -1.87
N GLY A 170 -18.00 11.93 -2.55
CA GLY A 170 -18.92 10.94 -2.01
C GLY A 170 -19.98 11.63 -1.15
N SER A 171 -21.20 11.73 -1.66
CA SER A 171 -22.31 12.37 -0.94
C SER A 171 -22.70 11.53 0.28
N SER A 172 -22.74 12.13 1.46
CA SER A 172 -23.56 11.63 2.55
C SER A 172 -25.01 11.76 2.12
N VAL A 173 -25.63 10.65 1.72
CA VAL A 173 -27.08 10.58 1.54
C VAL A 173 -27.75 10.62 2.90
#